data_AF-A0A9P1I7U0-F1
#
_entry.id   AF-A0A9P1I7U0-F1
#
_cell.length_a   1.000
_cell.length_b   1.000
_cell.length_c   1.000
_cell.angle_alpha   90.00
_cell.angle_beta   90.00
_cell.angle_gamma   90.00
#
_symmetry.space_group_name_H-M   'P 1'
#
loop_
_entity.id
_entity.type
_entity.pdbx_description
1 polymer ?
#
loop_
_entity_poly.entity_id
_entity_poly.type
_entity_poly.pdbx_seq_one_letter_code
_entity_poly.pdbx_strand_id
1 'polypeptide(L)' 'MWNPMHRLLREAIKKYPTHELIFTGHSLGGAIASIASTAFVRNHPEIGNRTSLITFGQPRVGNLEYAQKHDEL' A
#
# COMPACT_ATOMS: atom_id res chain seq x y z
N MET A 1 -6.96 -5.78 -11.93
CA MET A 1 -5.88 -6.58 -11.31
C MET A 1 -6.05 -6.71 -9.79
N TRP A 2 -6.29 -5.61 -9.06
CA TRP A 2 -6.31 -5.60 -7.58
C TRP A 2 -7.61 -6.07 -6.90
N ASN A 3 -8.65 -6.49 -7.64
CA ASN A 3 -9.96 -6.81 -7.07
C ASN A 3 -9.92 -7.87 -5.93
N PRO A 4 -9.16 -8.98 -6.04
CA PRO A 4 -9.05 -9.95 -4.96
C PRO A 4 -8.43 -9.34 -3.70
N MET A 5 -7.35 -8.56 -3.86
CA MET A 5 -6.67 -7.87 -2.76
C MET A 5 -7.60 -6.87 -2.07
N HIS A 6 -8.32 -6.05 -2.83
CA HIS A 6 -9.27 -5.08 -2.26
C HIS A 6 -10.37 -5.75 -1.44
N ARG A 7 -10.92 -6.88 -1.90
CA ARG A 7 -11.93 -7.61 -1.15
C ARG A 7 -11.37 -8.10 0.19
N LEU A 8 -10.21 -8.74 0.16
CA LEU A 8 -9.55 -9.28 1.36
C LEU A 8 -9.20 -8.18 2.36
N LEU A 9 -8.62 -7.06 1.89
CA LEU A 9 -8.25 -5.95 2.76
C LEU A 9 -9.47 -5.29 3.40
N ARG A 10 -10.56 -5.09 2.66
CA ARG A 10 -11.81 -4.54 3.24
C ARG A 10 -12.38 -5.44 4.34
N GLU A 11 -12.34 -6.75 4.18
CA GLU A 11 -12.78 -7.70 5.20
C GLU A 11 -11.86 -7.66 6.42
N ALA A 12 -10.54 -7.62 6.20
CA ALA A 12 -9.54 -7.53 7.27
C ALA A 12 -9.67 -6.24 8.08
N ILE A 13 -9.82 -5.09 7.43
CA ILE A 13 -9.97 -3.79 8.10
C ILE A 13 -11.24 -3.74 8.95
N LYS A 14 -12.35 -4.30 8.46
CA LYS A 14 -13.58 -4.41 9.26
C LYS A 14 -13.39 -5.30 10.48
N LYS A 15 -12.63 -6.40 10.34
CA LYS A 15 -12.35 -7.34 11.42
C LYS A 15 -11.35 -6.79 12.45
N TYR A 16 -10.41 -5.96 12.00
CA TYR A 16 -9.31 -5.41 12.80
C TYR A 16 -9.28 -3.87 12.71
N PRO A 17 -10.29 -3.17 13.27
CA PRO A 17 -10.49 -1.72 13.07
C PRO A 17 -9.47 -0.85 13.80
N THR A 18 -8.51 -1.42 14.51
CA THR A 18 -7.45 -0.69 15.22
C THR A 18 -6.04 -1.03 14.75
N HIS A 19 -5.88 -2.03 13.88
CA HIS A 19 -4.58 -2.55 13.51
C HIS A 19 -3.95 -1.77 12.37
N GLU A 20 -2.63 -1.65 12.40
CA GLU A 20 -1.84 -1.10 11.30
C GLU A 20 -1.83 -2.07 10.11
N LEU A 21 -1.89 -1.51 8.90
CA LEU A 21 -1.77 -2.25 7.66
C LEU A 21 -0.38 -2.04 7.06
N ILE A 22 0.44 -3.07 7.07
CA ILE A 22 1.79 -3.01 6.53
C ILE A 22 1.84 -3.70 5.17
N PHE A 23 2.17 -2.94 4.13
CA PHE A 23 2.59 -3.47 2.85
C PHE A 23 4.09 -3.73 2.87
N THR A 24 4.52 -4.89 2.38
CA THR A 24 5.94 -5.24 2.34
C THR A 24 6.30 -6.11 1.15
N GLY A 25 7.58 -6.09 0.79
CA GLY A 25 8.13 -6.94 -0.26
C GLY A 25 9.63 -6.76 -0.46
N HIS A 26 10.26 -7.78 -1.03
CA HIS A 26 11.67 -7.81 -1.39
C HIS A 26 11.85 -7.69 -2.90
N SER A 27 12.86 -6.93 -3.36
CA SER A 27 13.21 -6.78 -4.77
C SER A 27 11.98 -6.36 -5.61
N LEU A 28 11.61 -7.11 -6.65
CA LEU A 28 10.38 -6.88 -7.43
C LEU A 28 9.12 -6.84 -6.56
N GLY A 29 9.06 -7.64 -5.49
CA GLY A 29 7.95 -7.61 -4.54
C GLY A 29 7.83 -6.27 -3.81
N GLY A 30 8.95 -5.59 -3.54
CA GLY A 30 8.95 -4.26 -2.94
C GLY A 30 8.34 -3.22 -3.87
N ALA A 31 8.68 -3.31 -5.17
CA ALA A 31 8.05 -2.48 -6.20
C ALA A 31 6.53 -2.69 -6.28
N ILE A 32 6.08 -3.95 -6.27
CA ILE A 32 4.65 -4.29 -6.27
C ILE A 32 3.97 -3.77 -5.00
N ALA A 33 4.61 -3.91 -3.83
CA ALA A 33 4.09 -3.43 -2.55
C ALA A 33 3.93 -1.89 -2.52
N SER A 34 4.86 -1.15 -3.12
CA SER A 34 4.77 0.31 -3.24
C SER A 34 3.57 0.73 -4.09
N ILE A 35 3.39 0.11 -5.26
CA ILE A 35 2.24 0.39 -6.12
C ILE A 35 0.92 -0.02 -5.44
N ALA A 36 0.90 -1.18 -4.78
CA ALA A 36 -0.29 -1.71 -4.12
C ALA A 36 -0.76 -0.83 -2.95
N SER A 37 0.16 -0.41 -2.08
CA SER A 37 -0.14 0.49 -0.95
C SER A 37 -0.68 1.83 -1.45
N THR A 38 -0.02 2.42 -2.45
CA THR A 38 -0.46 3.70 -3.05
C THR A 38 -1.87 3.59 -3.63
N ALA A 39 -2.13 2.54 -4.42
CA ALA A 39 -3.43 2.31 -5.04
C ALA A 39 -4.53 2.00 -4.00
N PHE A 40 -4.16 1.35 -2.90
CA PHE A 40 -5.10 1.00 -1.83
C PHE A 40 -5.53 2.24 -1.05
N VAL A 41 -4.59 3.03 -0.52
CA VAL A 41 -4.89 4.24 0.27
C VAL A 41 -5.65 5.26 -0.56
N ARG A 42 -5.32 5.43 -1.85
CA ARG A 42 -6.07 6.34 -2.72
C ARG A 42 -7.57 6.01 -2.82
N ASN A 43 -7.93 4.73 -2.74
CA ASN A 43 -9.31 4.28 -2.77
C ASN A 43 -9.96 4.23 -1.37
N HIS A 44 -9.14 4.29 -0.32
CA HIS A 44 -9.52 4.15 1.09
C HIS A 44 -8.76 5.16 1.97
N PRO A 45 -8.98 6.48 1.74
CA PRO A 45 -8.22 7.53 2.43
C PRO A 45 -8.40 7.49 3.96
N GLU A 46 -9.51 6.92 4.45
CA GLU A 46 -9.80 6.74 5.87
C GLU A 46 -8.81 5.81 6.59
N ILE A 47 -7.98 5.08 5.85
CA ILE A 47 -7.03 4.07 6.35
C ILE A 47 -5.57 4.51 6.11
N GLY A 48 -5.34 5.62 5.41
CA GLY A 48 -3.99 6.11 5.10
C GLY A 48 -3.15 6.31 6.36
N ASN A 49 -3.73 6.95 7.39
CA ASN A 49 -3.09 7.23 8.68
C ASN A 49 -2.58 6.00 9.47
N ARG A 50 -2.90 4.78 9.03
CA ARG A 50 -2.44 3.53 9.63
C ARG A 50 -1.92 2.54 8.60
N THR A 51 -1.56 3.03 7.41
CA THR A 51 -0.96 2.22 6.36
C THR A 51 0.51 2.57 6.26
N SER A 52 1.36 1.55 6.34
CA SER A 52 2.81 1.70 6.24
C SER A 52 3.35 0.83 5.11
N LEU A 53 4.44 1.27 4.48
CA LEU A 53 5.17 0.49 3.49
C LEU A 53 6.59 0.23 3.99
N ILE A 54 6.98 -1.05 4.07
CA ILE A 54 8.33 -1.47 4.43
C ILE A 54 8.88 -2.36 3.31
N THR A 55 9.90 -1.93 2.58
CA THR A 55 10.47 -2.70 1.46
C THR A 55 11.95 -3.00 1.65
N PHE A 56 12.43 -4.05 0.98
CA PHE A 56 13.83 -4.46 1.00
C PHE A 56 14.38 -4.55 -0.42
N GLY A 57 15.31 -3.67 -0.79
CA GLY A 57 15.90 -3.64 -2.13
C GLY A 57 14.91 -3.32 -3.26
N GLN A 58 13.89 -2.49 -3.00
CA GLN A 58 12.91 -2.11 -4.02
C GLN A 58 13.59 -1.37 -5.19
N PRO A 59 13.30 -1.73 -6.46
CA PRO A 59 13.69 -0.90 -7.59
C PRO A 59 12.78 0.33 -7.71
N ARG A 60 13.19 1.32 -8.51
CA ARG A 60 12.36 2.50 -8.80
C ARG A 60 11.10 2.08 -9.60
N VAL A 61 9.94 2.56 -9.18
CA VAL A 61 8.63 2.20 -9.77
C VAL A 61 7.88 3.36 -10.43
N GLY A 62 8.33 4.59 -10.24
CA GLY A 62 7.64 5.78 -10.73
C GLY A 62 8.55 6.99 -10.94
N ASN A 63 7.94 8.07 -11.40
CA ASN A 63 8.55 9.38 -11.57
C ASN A 63 8.43 10.22 -10.28
N LEU A 64 8.84 11.50 -10.32
CA LEU A 64 8.75 12.40 -9.18
C LEU A 64 7.32 12.58 -8.66
N GLU A 65 6.35 12.68 -9.57
CA GLU A 65 4.93 12.82 -9.20
C GLU A 65 4.44 11.61 -8.40
N TYR A 66 4.81 10.39 -8.82
CA TYR A 66 4.51 9.19 -8.06
C TYR A 66 5.15 9.21 -6.68
N ALA A 67 6.43 9.62 -6.58
CA ALA A 67 7.13 9.71 -5.29
C ALA A 67 6.43 10.69 -4.34
N GLN A 68 6.04 11.87 -4.82
CA GLN A 68 5.30 12.85 -4.03
C GLN A 68 3.95 12.30 -3.56
N LYS A 69 3.21 11.64 -4.44
CA LYS A 69 1.93 11.01 -4.08
C LYS A 69 2.09 9.86 -3.09
N HIS A 70 3.22 9.16 -3.14
CA HIS A 70 3.55 8.11 -2.21
C HIS A 70 3.93 8.66 -0.82
N ASP A 71 4.55 9.85 -0.76
CA ASP A 71 4.88 10.52 0.51
C ASP A 71 3.64 11.08 1.21
N GLU A 72 2.52 11.22 0.49
CA GLU A 72 1.22 11.64 1.01
C GLU A 72 0.37 10.48 1.59
N LEU A 73 0.89 9.24 1.59
CA LEU A 73 0.18 8.06 2.11
C LEU A 73 -0.12 8.13 3.62
#